data_AF-A0A9X1BD33-F1
#
_entry.id   AF-A0A9X1BD33-F1
#
_cell.length_a   1.000
_cell.length_b   1.000
_cell.length_c   1.000
_cell.angle_alpha   90.00
_cell.angle_beta   90.00
_cell.angle_gamma   90.00
#
_symmetry.space_group_name_H-M   'P 1'
#
loop_
_entity.id
_entity.type
_entity.pdbx_description
1 polymer ?
#
loop_
_entity_poly.entity_id
_entity_poly.type
_entity_poly.pdbx_seq_one_letter_code
_entity_poly.pdbx_strand_id
1 'polypeptide(L)'
;MSKQDWLDYFEAVNGRSASAEEIAQALAAGEFQEEVAAPQAPEFVAAPQEPVAAPQAPEFVAAPQEPVAAPQAPEFVAAPQEPVAAPQAPEFVAAPQEPVAAPQEPAPQAAPTNGSSFQQAPQQAYQQPVQPGYKQNPYQGQPYPAQPSQFGVAVGGYWSWFVSALKRPTAVNQPKALNGILQYVFTAFVMTLATFFTASGYTGGYGVDFRAFLIILIMVYFNIYAYQVAGFFIRRVVLQDKEYSYGRSFEEFGRLSVYTLPISLFAFLVGLVKAYEFYGFLNALVFFLFTVGTLYVVYQALNKTKFKADKFLLLVASIAILIVFAGLVVYLDRQILEQAIMGSIPSTPNFGNFGNLGY
;
A
#
# COMPACT_ATOMS: atom_id res chain seq x y z
N MET A 1 21.31 -11.82 14.93
CA MET A 1 20.31 -10.75 14.60
C MET A 1 18.93 -11.19 15.06
N SER A 2 17.88 -10.35 15.00
CA SER A 2 16.51 -10.82 15.32
C SER A 2 16.00 -11.74 14.20
N LYS A 3 15.01 -12.59 14.49
CA LYS A 3 14.42 -13.49 13.48
C LYS A 3 13.86 -12.71 12.28
N GLN A 4 13.26 -11.54 12.51
CA GLN A 4 12.70 -10.72 11.45
C GLN A 4 13.80 -10.09 10.58
N ASP A 5 14.86 -9.57 11.20
CA ASP A 5 15.99 -9.00 10.44
C ASP A 5 16.68 -10.06 9.57
N TRP A 6 16.77 -11.30 10.06
CA TRP A 6 17.34 -12.41 9.30
C TRP A 6 16.47 -12.79 8.10
N LEU A 7 15.15 -12.83 8.28
CA LEU A 7 14.21 -13.14 7.19
C LEU A 7 14.24 -12.06 6.10
N ASP A 8 14.27 -10.79 6.50
CA ASP A 8 14.34 -9.65 5.57
C ASP A 8 15.68 -9.65 4.82
N TYR A 9 16.79 -10.00 5.48
CA TYR A 9 18.10 -10.19 4.85
C TYR A 9 18.10 -11.36 3.85
N PHE A 10 17.52 -12.51 4.24
CA PHE A 10 17.43 -13.68 3.38
C PHE A 10 16.62 -13.39 2.11
N GLU A 11 15.48 -12.70 2.23
CA GLU A 11 14.64 -12.32 1.09
C GLU A 11 15.33 -11.31 0.18
N ALA A 12 16.08 -10.36 0.76
CA ALA A 12 16.85 -9.37 -0.01
C ALA A 12 17.99 -10.00 -0.83
N VAL A 13 18.62 -11.06 -0.31
CA VAL A 13 19.73 -11.75 -0.99
C VAL A 13 19.23 -12.77 -2.01
N ASN A 14 18.19 -13.54 -1.67
CA ASN A 14 17.73 -14.66 -2.49
C ASN A 14 16.50 -14.35 -3.35
N GLY A 15 15.87 -13.19 -3.19
CA GLY A 15 14.68 -12.79 -3.95
C GLY A 15 13.43 -13.63 -3.66
N ARG A 16 13.46 -14.44 -2.60
CA ARG A 16 12.36 -15.30 -2.16
C ARG A 16 12.35 -15.43 -0.63
N SER A 17 11.20 -15.74 -0.07
CA SER A 17 11.08 -16.06 1.37
C SER A 17 11.85 -17.35 1.71
N ALA A 18 12.42 -17.40 2.92
CA ALA A 18 13.12 -18.56 3.44
C ALA A 18 12.17 -19.76 3.65
N SER A 19 12.62 -20.97 3.33
CA SER A 19 11.88 -22.20 3.65
C SER A 19 11.99 -22.55 5.14
N ALA A 20 11.11 -23.42 5.62
CA ALA A 20 11.15 -23.87 7.02
C ALA A 20 12.47 -24.57 7.39
N GLU A 21 13.10 -25.26 6.43
CA GLU A 21 14.39 -25.92 6.64
C GLU A 21 15.55 -24.92 6.75
N GLU A 22 15.50 -23.85 5.95
CA GLU A 22 16.50 -22.77 5.97
C GLU A 22 16.43 -21.96 7.26
N ILE A 23 15.21 -21.71 7.76
CA ILE A 23 14.98 -21.07 9.07
C ILE A 23 15.53 -21.97 10.19
N ALA A 24 15.30 -23.28 10.13
CA ALA A 24 15.78 -24.22 11.13
C ALA A 24 17.31 -24.35 11.13
N GLN A 25 17.94 -24.35 9.94
CA GLN A 25 19.40 -24.37 9.81
C GLN A 25 20.04 -23.10 10.35
N ALA A 26 19.49 -21.94 10.04
CA ALA A 26 20.01 -20.66 10.53
C ALA A 26 19.81 -20.47 12.04
N LEU A 27 18.74 -21.04 12.61
CA LEU A 27 18.57 -21.12 14.07
C LEU A 27 19.62 -22.06 14.68
N ALA A 28 19.87 -23.23 14.07
CA ALA A 28 20.87 -24.18 14.53
C ALA A 28 22.31 -23.65 14.41
N ALA A 29 22.57 -22.83 13.39
CA ALA A 29 23.84 -22.13 13.18
C ALA A 29 24.00 -20.87 14.04
N GLY A 30 22.95 -20.47 14.77
CA GLY A 30 22.96 -19.29 15.66
C GLY A 30 22.99 -17.95 14.92
N GLU A 31 22.60 -17.91 13.64
CA GLU A 31 22.59 -16.69 12.83
C GLU A 31 21.56 -15.66 13.35
N PHE A 32 20.47 -16.16 13.95
CA PHE A 32 19.49 -15.36 14.67
C PHE A 32 19.09 -16.01 15.99
N GLN A 33 18.56 -15.20 16.91
CA GLN A 33 18.03 -15.66 18.19
C GLN A 33 16.51 -15.71 18.12
N GLU A 34 15.92 -16.81 18.59
CA GLU A 34 14.49 -16.85 18.86
C GLU A 34 14.23 -16.00 20.10
N GLU A 35 13.36 -15.00 19.98
CA GLU A 35 13.05 -14.07 21.07
C GLU A 35 12.34 -14.86 22.18
N VAL A 36 13.12 -15.27 23.18
CA VAL A 36 12.60 -15.95 24.37
C VAL A 36 11.76 -14.92 25.12
N ALA A 37 10.43 -15.07 25.04
CA ALA A 37 9.52 -14.37 25.92
C ALA A 37 9.98 -14.60 27.37
N ALA A 38 10.35 -13.52 28.06
CA ALA A 38 10.77 -13.57 29.45
C ALA A 38 9.70 -14.29 30.30
N PRO A 39 10.06 -15.30 31.11
CA PRO A 39 9.10 -15.94 32.00
C PRO A 39 8.79 -15.01 33.17
N GLN A 40 7.59 -14.43 33.20
CA GLN A 40 7.02 -13.94 34.45
C GLN A 40 6.43 -15.15 35.18
N ALA A 41 7.15 -15.59 36.22
CA ALA A 41 6.72 -16.59 37.20
C ALA A 41 5.79 -15.96 38.27
N PRO A 42 5.06 -16.77 39.04
CA PRO A 42 3.69 -16.50 39.51
C PRO A 42 3.63 -15.99 40.96
N GLU A 43 2.59 -15.22 41.30
CA GLU A 43 2.02 -15.17 42.66
C GLU A 43 0.75 -14.29 42.72
N PHE A 44 -0.43 -14.93 42.80
CA PHE A 44 -1.39 -14.62 43.85
C PHE A 44 -2.30 -15.82 44.09
N VAL A 45 -2.15 -16.41 45.27
CA VAL A 45 -2.97 -17.49 45.81
C VAL A 45 -4.03 -16.89 46.73
N ALA A 46 -5.29 -17.24 46.50
CA ALA A 46 -6.37 -17.48 47.46
C ALA A 46 -7.61 -17.89 46.65
N ALA A 47 -8.40 -18.93 46.90
CA ALA A 47 -8.42 -20.10 47.77
C ALA A 47 -9.51 -21.05 47.15
N PRO A 48 -9.64 -22.32 47.56
CA PRO A 48 -10.31 -23.36 46.77
C PRO A 48 -11.83 -23.42 46.98
N GLN A 49 -12.59 -23.76 45.93
CA GLN A 49 -13.95 -24.31 46.07
C GLN A 49 -14.10 -25.55 45.16
N GLU A 50 -14.29 -26.69 45.82
CA GLU A 50 -14.58 -28.01 45.26
C GLU A 50 -16.06 -28.12 44.79
N PRO A 51 -16.39 -29.15 43.98
CA PRO A 51 -17.59 -29.19 43.16
C PRO A 51 -18.80 -29.73 43.93
N VAL A 52 -20.00 -29.22 43.64
CA VAL A 52 -21.24 -29.80 44.18
C VAL A 52 -22.23 -30.06 43.05
N ALA A 53 -22.72 -31.31 43.06
CA ALA A 53 -23.60 -31.95 42.13
C ALA A 53 -25.01 -31.33 42.02
N ALA A 54 -25.66 -31.64 40.90
CA ALA A 54 -27.07 -31.37 40.60
C ALA A 54 -28.05 -31.98 41.62
N PRO A 55 -29.29 -31.48 41.64
CA PRO A 55 -30.42 -32.36 41.39
C PRO A 55 -31.47 -31.79 40.43
N GLN A 56 -31.83 -32.65 39.46
CA GLN A 56 -33.13 -32.97 38.85
C GLN A 56 -34.27 -31.92 38.71
N ALA A 57 -34.87 -31.97 37.52
CA ALA A 57 -36.11 -31.34 37.06
C ALA A 57 -37.39 -31.88 37.73
N PRO A 58 -38.56 -31.33 37.36
CA PRO A 58 -39.66 -32.20 36.96
C PRO A 58 -40.25 -31.88 35.58
N GLU A 59 -40.80 -32.94 35.02
CA GLU A 59 -41.31 -33.19 33.68
C GLU A 59 -42.53 -32.32 33.28
N PHE A 60 -42.67 -32.06 31.98
CA PHE A 60 -43.98 -31.93 31.35
C PHE A 60 -44.07 -32.89 30.17
N VAL A 61 -45.21 -33.57 30.09
CA VAL A 61 -45.47 -34.83 29.40
C VAL A 61 -45.90 -34.61 27.93
N ALA A 62 -45.66 -35.65 27.15
CA ALA A 62 -45.71 -35.83 25.69
C ALA A 62 -47.08 -35.75 24.98
N ALA A 63 -47.03 -35.65 23.64
CA ALA A 63 -47.82 -36.50 22.74
C ALA A 63 -47.16 -36.65 21.33
N PRO A 64 -47.44 -37.75 20.58
CA PRO A 64 -46.48 -38.45 19.71
C PRO A 64 -46.88 -38.55 18.22
N GLN A 65 -45.94 -38.78 17.28
CA GLN A 65 -46.18 -39.49 16.00
C GLN A 65 -44.93 -40.23 15.47
N GLU A 66 -45.20 -41.37 14.82
CA GLU A 66 -44.38 -42.56 14.52
C GLU A 66 -43.46 -42.53 13.27
N PRO A 67 -42.61 -43.56 13.04
CA PRO A 67 -41.47 -43.55 12.12
C PRO A 67 -41.82 -44.14 10.74
N VAL A 68 -41.09 -43.73 9.67
CA VAL A 68 -41.14 -44.43 8.38
C VAL A 68 -39.75 -44.59 7.78
N ALA A 69 -39.51 -45.81 7.28
CA ALA A 69 -38.25 -46.44 6.94
C ALA A 69 -37.57 -45.95 5.65
N ALA A 70 -36.26 -46.20 5.58
CA ALA A 70 -35.43 -46.14 4.37
C ALA A 70 -35.74 -47.30 3.40
N PRO A 71 -35.39 -47.14 2.11
CA PRO A 71 -34.70 -48.22 1.41
C PRO A 71 -33.41 -47.77 0.69
N GLN A 72 -32.57 -48.77 0.43
CA GLN A 72 -31.16 -48.76 0.03
C GLN A 72 -30.90 -48.35 -1.43
N ALA A 73 -29.62 -48.06 -1.70
CA ALA A 73 -28.99 -47.81 -3.00
C ALA A 73 -28.95 -49.05 -3.94
N PRO A 74 -28.49 -48.85 -5.20
CA PRO A 74 -27.55 -49.80 -5.80
C PRO A 74 -26.23 -49.14 -6.24
N GLU A 75 -25.14 -49.90 -6.04
CA GLU A 75 -23.75 -49.66 -6.47
C GLU A 75 -23.53 -49.87 -7.99
N PHE A 76 -22.27 -49.61 -8.40
CA PHE A 76 -21.57 -49.93 -9.67
C PHE A 76 -21.61 -48.81 -10.75
N VAL A 77 -20.52 -48.30 -11.34
CA VAL A 77 -19.21 -48.89 -11.73
C VAL A 77 -18.13 -47.78 -11.85
N ALA A 78 -16.86 -48.14 -11.68
CA ALA A 78 -15.68 -47.28 -11.88
C ALA A 78 -15.07 -47.33 -13.32
N ALA A 79 -14.44 -46.20 -13.69
CA ALA A 79 -13.39 -45.94 -14.71
C ALA A 79 -13.77 -45.87 -16.21
N PRO A 80 -12.98 -45.21 -17.11
CA PRO A 80 -11.83 -44.29 -16.97
C PRO A 80 -12.02 -42.92 -17.72
N GLN A 81 -11.32 -41.85 -17.33
CA GLN A 81 -11.23 -40.62 -18.13
C GLN A 81 -9.85 -40.50 -18.80
N GLU A 82 -9.83 -40.69 -20.12
CA GLU A 82 -8.72 -40.31 -21.02
C GLU A 82 -8.70 -38.80 -21.30
N PRO A 83 -7.54 -38.22 -21.63
CA PRO A 83 -7.34 -36.77 -21.71
C PRO A 83 -7.84 -36.22 -23.06
N VAL A 84 -8.71 -35.20 -23.02
CA VAL A 84 -9.14 -34.49 -24.23
C VAL A 84 -8.26 -33.26 -24.45
N ALA A 85 -7.58 -33.26 -25.59
CA ALA A 85 -6.62 -32.27 -26.06
C ALA A 85 -7.25 -30.89 -26.34
N ALA A 86 -6.47 -29.83 -26.06
CA ALA A 86 -6.75 -28.47 -26.51
C ALA A 86 -6.33 -28.29 -27.99
N PRO A 87 -7.05 -27.48 -28.80
CA PRO A 87 -6.66 -27.22 -30.19
C PRO A 87 -5.39 -26.35 -30.28
N GLN A 88 -4.41 -26.82 -31.04
CA GLN A 88 -3.21 -26.06 -31.43
C GLN A 88 -3.56 -25.02 -32.50
N ALA A 89 -3.01 -23.80 -32.35
CA ALA A 89 -2.98 -22.76 -33.39
C ALA A 89 -1.69 -22.93 -34.23
N PRO A 90 -1.69 -22.53 -35.52
CA PRO A 90 -0.73 -23.00 -36.52
C PRO A 90 0.69 -22.43 -36.35
N GLU A 91 1.67 -23.29 -36.60
CA GLU A 91 3.10 -23.02 -36.70
C GLU A 91 3.42 -21.99 -37.79
N PHE A 92 4.21 -20.97 -37.45
CA PHE A 92 4.95 -20.17 -38.42
C PHE A 92 6.41 -20.63 -38.43
N VAL A 93 6.87 -21.01 -39.61
CA VAL A 93 8.16 -21.62 -39.92
C VAL A 93 9.31 -20.65 -39.62
N ALA A 94 10.32 -21.12 -38.89
CA ALA A 94 11.58 -20.42 -38.69
C ALA A 94 12.49 -20.54 -39.93
N ALA A 95 13.00 -19.42 -40.41
CA ALA A 95 14.13 -19.37 -41.35
C ALA A 95 15.43 -19.06 -40.57
N PRO A 96 16.59 -19.65 -40.94
CA PRO A 96 17.83 -19.51 -40.18
C PRO A 96 18.56 -18.20 -40.52
N GLN A 97 19.06 -17.48 -39.52
CA GLN A 97 20.01 -16.38 -39.69
C GLN A 97 21.29 -16.64 -38.87
N GLU A 98 22.41 -16.60 -39.59
CA GLU A 98 23.80 -16.69 -39.13
C GLU A 98 24.23 -15.51 -38.23
N PRO A 99 25.32 -15.65 -37.43
CA PRO A 99 25.71 -14.66 -36.46
C PRO A 99 26.42 -13.47 -37.12
N VAL A 100 25.88 -12.26 -36.95
CA VAL A 100 26.53 -11.00 -37.35
C VAL A 100 27.13 -10.31 -36.12
N ALA A 101 28.43 -10.01 -36.22
CA ALA A 101 29.23 -9.37 -35.19
C ALA A 101 28.75 -7.95 -34.84
N ALA A 102 28.85 -7.59 -33.55
CA ALA A 102 28.54 -6.26 -33.04
C ALA A 102 29.62 -5.21 -33.42
N PRO A 103 29.25 -3.98 -33.81
CA PRO A 103 30.19 -2.86 -33.89
C PRO A 103 30.52 -2.31 -32.48
N GLN A 104 31.80 -2.08 -32.20
CA GLN A 104 32.27 -1.39 -30.98
C GLN A 104 31.88 0.10 -30.98
N GLU A 105 31.33 0.59 -29.88
CA GLU A 105 31.20 2.03 -29.57
C GLU A 105 32.55 2.65 -29.16
N PRO A 106 32.89 3.89 -29.57
CA PRO A 106 34.04 4.62 -29.03
C PRO A 106 33.72 5.27 -27.68
N ALA A 107 34.70 5.29 -26.78
CA ALA A 107 34.63 5.91 -25.46
C ALA A 107 34.31 7.42 -25.50
N PRO A 108 33.55 7.96 -24.53
CA PRO A 108 33.25 9.38 -24.48
C PRO A 108 34.48 10.21 -24.06
N GLN A 109 34.80 11.17 -24.91
CA GLN A 109 35.88 12.14 -24.81
C GLN A 109 35.52 13.25 -23.80
N ALA A 110 36.48 13.62 -22.96
CA ALA A 110 36.32 14.66 -21.92
C ALA A 110 36.08 16.05 -22.53
N ALA A 111 35.09 16.78 -22.00
CA ALA A 111 34.85 18.19 -22.30
C ALA A 111 35.46 19.09 -21.20
N PRO A 112 35.93 20.31 -21.54
CA PRO A 112 36.80 21.11 -20.68
C PRO A 112 36.08 21.82 -19.54
N THR A 113 36.81 21.96 -18.44
CA THR A 113 36.49 22.72 -17.24
C THR A 113 36.42 24.23 -17.53
N ASN A 114 35.32 24.86 -17.11
CA ASN A 114 35.30 26.30 -16.82
C ASN A 114 34.58 26.50 -15.48
N GLY A 115 35.36 26.97 -14.50
CA GLY A 115 34.91 27.18 -13.13
C GLY A 115 34.32 28.57 -12.95
N SER A 116 33.28 28.64 -12.14
CA SER A 116 33.02 29.80 -11.27
C SER A 116 32.13 29.38 -10.10
N SER A 117 32.75 29.50 -8.94
CA SER A 117 32.32 29.29 -7.56
C SER A 117 30.87 29.65 -7.21
N PHE A 118 30.15 28.70 -6.62
CA PHE A 118 29.16 29.00 -5.58
C PHE A 118 29.68 28.48 -4.24
N GLN A 119 29.89 29.42 -3.32
CA GLN A 119 30.30 29.19 -1.94
C GLN A 119 29.29 28.29 -1.23
N GLN A 120 29.80 27.23 -0.62
CA GLN A 120 29.09 26.41 0.35
C GLN A 120 28.64 27.30 1.53
N ALA A 121 27.34 27.41 1.75
CA ALA A 121 26.82 27.68 3.08
C ALA A 121 27.17 26.47 3.99
N PRO A 122 27.49 26.67 5.28
CA PRO A 122 27.93 25.58 6.14
C PRO A 122 26.78 24.57 6.29
N GLN A 123 26.91 23.43 5.62
CA GLN A 123 26.10 22.27 5.95
C GLN A 123 26.41 21.92 7.40
N GLN A 124 25.45 22.17 8.30
CA GLN A 124 25.38 21.40 9.52
C GLN A 124 25.40 19.94 9.10
N ALA A 125 26.52 19.27 9.39
CA ALA A 125 26.73 17.88 9.10
C ALA A 125 25.61 17.09 9.77
N TYR A 126 24.60 16.70 9.00
CA TYR A 126 23.85 15.50 9.32
C TYR A 126 24.88 14.38 9.28
N GLN A 127 25.44 14.05 10.45
CA GLN A 127 26.25 12.86 10.61
C GLN A 127 25.34 11.69 10.23
N GLN A 128 25.63 11.07 9.08
CA GLN A 128 25.19 9.71 8.82
C GLN A 128 25.55 8.87 10.05
N PRO A 129 24.67 7.97 10.52
CA PRO A 129 25.02 7.07 11.59
C PRO A 129 26.27 6.29 11.14
N VAL A 130 27.36 6.51 11.86
CA VAL A 130 28.65 5.86 11.62
C VAL A 130 28.42 4.36 11.79
N GLN A 131 28.56 3.59 10.70
CA GLN A 131 28.50 2.14 10.77
C GLN A 131 29.64 1.63 11.67
N PRO A 132 29.37 0.65 12.55
CA PRO A 132 30.39 0.14 13.46
C PRO A 132 31.47 -0.65 12.69
N GLY A 133 32.66 -0.04 12.58
CA GLY A 133 33.96 -0.70 12.65
C GLY A 133 34.25 -1.83 11.67
N TYR A 134 34.68 -1.49 10.45
CA TYR A 134 35.47 -2.40 9.64
C TYR A 134 36.93 -2.38 10.13
N LYS A 135 37.37 -3.45 10.81
CA LYS A 135 38.81 -3.73 10.91
C LYS A 135 39.30 -4.08 9.51
N GLN A 136 40.07 -3.17 8.91
CA GLN A 136 40.68 -3.37 7.61
C GLN A 136 41.73 -4.49 7.72
N ASN A 137 41.41 -5.66 7.17
CA ASN A 137 42.36 -6.76 7.08
C ASN A 137 43.33 -6.44 5.90
N PRO A 138 44.66 -6.43 6.08
CA PRO A 138 45.59 -5.87 5.08
C PRO A 138 45.79 -6.72 3.80
N TYR A 139 45.06 -7.82 3.64
CA TYR A 139 45.21 -8.73 2.52
C TYR A 139 43.85 -9.20 2.02
N GLN A 140 43.38 -8.64 0.90
CA GLN A 140 42.76 -9.36 -0.23
C GLN A 140 42.13 -8.37 -1.22
N GLY A 141 42.65 -8.35 -2.44
CA GLY A 141 42.06 -7.68 -3.60
C GLY A 141 40.97 -8.55 -4.24
N GLN A 142 39.84 -8.73 -3.54
CA GLN A 142 38.63 -9.23 -4.18
C GLN A 142 37.66 -8.06 -4.40
N PRO A 143 37.15 -7.85 -5.63
CA PRO A 143 36.11 -6.87 -5.86
C PRO A 143 34.87 -7.31 -5.08
N TYR A 144 34.52 -6.57 -4.03
CA TYR A 144 33.26 -6.77 -3.34
C TYR A 144 32.12 -6.57 -4.35
N PRO A 145 31.11 -7.46 -4.40
CA PRO A 145 29.92 -7.20 -5.21
C PRO A 145 29.30 -5.89 -4.75
N ALA A 146 29.06 -4.97 -5.68
CA ALA A 146 28.45 -3.69 -5.38
C ALA A 146 27.10 -3.95 -4.69
N GLN A 147 26.96 -3.49 -3.44
CA GLN A 147 25.73 -3.65 -2.68
C GLN A 147 24.59 -2.95 -3.46
N PRO A 148 23.43 -3.62 -3.66
CA PRO A 148 22.37 -3.06 -4.47
C PRO A 148 21.88 -1.74 -3.87
N SER A 149 21.66 -0.76 -4.75
CA SER A 149 21.12 0.54 -4.36
C SER A 149 19.81 0.37 -3.60
N GLN A 150 19.73 0.91 -2.39
CA GLN A 150 18.51 0.88 -1.56
C GLN A 150 17.30 1.49 -2.29
N PHE A 151 17.54 2.48 -3.16
CA PHE A 151 16.51 3.02 -4.05
C PHE A 151 16.04 1.99 -5.08
N GLY A 152 16.97 1.28 -5.73
CA GLY A 152 16.64 0.23 -6.69
C GLY A 152 15.84 -0.91 -6.04
N VAL A 153 16.19 -1.29 -4.82
CA VAL A 153 15.45 -2.29 -4.03
C VAL A 153 14.04 -1.80 -3.70
N ALA A 154 13.89 -0.55 -3.25
CA ALA A 154 12.58 0.03 -2.92
C ALA A 154 11.66 0.13 -4.15
N VAL A 155 12.19 0.59 -5.30
CA VAL A 155 11.42 0.68 -6.56
C VAL A 155 11.03 -0.70 -7.08
N GLY A 156 11.95 -1.67 -7.06
CA GLY A 156 11.67 -3.04 -7.43
C GLY A 156 10.60 -3.68 -6.53
N GLY A 157 10.70 -3.44 -5.22
CA GLY A 157 9.72 -3.91 -4.24
C GLY A 157 8.32 -3.34 -4.47
N TYR A 158 8.21 -2.03 -4.71
CA TYR A 158 6.94 -1.39 -5.03
C TYR A 158 6.34 -1.93 -6.34
N TRP A 159 7.14 -2.10 -7.40
CA TRP A 159 6.64 -2.61 -8.68
C TRP A 159 6.08 -4.03 -8.57
N SER A 160 6.80 -4.92 -7.87
CA SER A 160 6.31 -6.28 -7.58
C SER A 160 4.99 -6.24 -6.81
N TRP A 161 4.91 -5.39 -5.78
CA TRP A 161 3.69 -5.16 -5.02
C TRP A 161 2.55 -4.63 -5.90
N PHE A 162 2.83 -3.66 -6.77
CA PHE A 162 1.83 -3.03 -7.64
C PHE A 162 1.22 -4.05 -8.61
N VAL A 163 2.05 -4.85 -9.28
CA VAL A 163 1.58 -5.93 -10.17
C VAL A 163 0.79 -6.98 -9.39
N SER A 164 1.22 -7.32 -8.17
CA SER A 164 0.50 -8.22 -7.28
C SER A 164 -0.87 -7.65 -6.89
N ALA A 165 -0.94 -6.37 -6.56
CA ALA A 165 -2.17 -5.66 -6.21
C ALA A 165 -3.14 -5.60 -7.40
N LEU A 166 -2.65 -5.34 -8.63
CA LEU A 166 -3.47 -5.34 -9.85
C LEU A 166 -4.14 -6.69 -10.10
N LYS A 167 -3.44 -7.80 -9.81
CA LYS A 167 -3.98 -9.17 -9.98
C LYS A 167 -4.85 -9.59 -8.80
N ARG A 168 -4.50 -9.16 -7.59
CA ARG A 168 -5.11 -9.57 -6.33
C ARG A 168 -5.27 -8.36 -5.40
N PRO A 169 -6.29 -7.51 -5.63
CA PRO A 169 -6.45 -6.24 -4.90
C PRO A 169 -6.89 -6.44 -3.43
N THR A 170 -7.36 -7.62 -3.06
CA THR A 170 -7.83 -7.94 -1.69
C THR A 170 -6.86 -8.80 -0.89
N ALA A 171 -5.79 -9.32 -1.51
CA ALA A 171 -4.91 -10.29 -0.88
C ALA A 171 -3.84 -9.63 -0.02
N VAL A 172 -4.09 -9.48 1.28
CA VAL A 172 -3.13 -8.95 2.25
C VAL A 172 -2.50 -10.09 3.04
N ASN A 173 -1.31 -10.53 2.61
CA ASN A 173 -0.57 -11.61 3.25
C ASN A 173 0.39 -11.08 4.33
N GLN A 174 1.18 -10.06 3.98
CA GLN A 174 2.12 -9.38 4.87
C GLN A 174 1.98 -7.87 4.67
N PRO A 175 1.37 -7.14 5.62
CA PRO A 175 1.10 -5.73 5.41
C PRO A 175 2.38 -4.90 5.42
N LYS A 176 2.72 -4.32 4.26
CA LYS A 176 3.84 -3.39 4.07
C LYS A 176 3.28 -1.99 3.83
N ALA A 177 3.05 -1.25 4.91
CA ALA A 177 2.42 0.09 4.87
C ALA A 177 3.06 1.04 3.84
N LEU A 178 4.40 0.95 3.66
CA LEU A 178 5.15 1.76 2.71
C LEU A 178 4.61 1.67 1.28
N ASN A 179 4.24 0.47 0.81
CA ASN A 179 3.76 0.31 -0.56
C ASN A 179 2.40 1.00 -0.76
N GLY A 180 1.51 0.85 0.21
CA GLY A 180 0.25 1.59 0.23
C GLY A 180 0.46 3.10 0.27
N ILE A 181 1.36 3.59 1.11
CA ILE A 181 1.71 5.01 1.18
C ILE A 181 2.23 5.50 -0.18
N LEU A 182 3.14 4.77 -0.81
CA LEU A 182 3.68 5.11 -2.13
C LEU A 182 2.58 5.16 -3.20
N GLN A 183 1.66 4.20 -3.21
CA GLN A 183 0.51 4.22 -4.10
C GLN A 183 -0.32 5.49 -3.93
N TYR A 184 -0.64 5.88 -2.69
CA TYR A 184 -1.38 7.13 -2.43
C TYR A 184 -0.61 8.37 -2.89
N VAL A 185 0.69 8.45 -2.59
CA VAL A 185 1.55 9.57 -2.99
C VAL A 185 1.63 9.69 -4.51
N PHE A 186 1.83 8.58 -5.23
CA PHE A 186 1.89 8.58 -6.69
C PHE A 186 0.54 8.95 -7.31
N THR A 187 -0.57 8.38 -6.81
CA THR A 187 -1.91 8.75 -7.29
C THR A 187 -2.19 10.23 -7.05
N ALA A 188 -1.94 10.75 -5.85
CA ALA A 188 -2.14 12.18 -5.54
C ALA A 188 -1.31 13.08 -6.45
N PHE A 189 -0.03 12.75 -6.64
CA PHE A 189 0.86 13.53 -7.48
C PHE A 189 0.38 13.57 -8.93
N VAL A 190 0.02 12.42 -9.51
CA VAL A 190 -0.49 12.35 -10.88
C VAL A 190 -1.85 13.07 -11.01
N MET A 191 -2.77 12.88 -10.07
CA MET A 191 -4.04 13.61 -10.04
C MET A 191 -3.85 15.13 -9.94
N THR A 192 -2.83 15.58 -9.20
CA THR A 192 -2.47 16.99 -9.11
C THR A 192 -2.05 17.52 -10.45
N LEU A 193 -1.17 16.81 -11.17
CA LEU A 193 -0.78 17.16 -12.54
C LEU A 193 -2.01 17.20 -13.47
N ALA A 194 -2.86 16.17 -13.41
CA ALA A 194 -4.09 16.10 -14.19
C ALA A 194 -4.99 17.32 -13.97
N THR A 195 -5.22 17.67 -12.71
CA THR A 195 -6.08 18.79 -12.32
C THR A 195 -5.45 20.14 -12.66
N PHE A 196 -4.16 20.31 -12.38
CA PHE A 196 -3.43 21.54 -12.65
C PHE A 196 -3.40 21.87 -14.15
N PHE A 197 -3.00 20.92 -14.99
CA PHE A 197 -2.94 21.15 -16.44
C PHE A 197 -4.32 21.28 -17.08
N THR A 198 -5.32 20.56 -16.56
CA THR A 198 -6.71 20.73 -17.01
C THR A 198 -7.25 22.11 -16.66
N ALA A 199 -7.06 22.56 -15.42
CA ALA A 199 -7.46 23.89 -14.97
C ALA A 199 -6.72 24.98 -15.76
N SER A 200 -5.42 24.83 -15.99
CA SER A 200 -4.63 25.74 -16.82
C SER A 200 -5.19 25.81 -18.25
N GLY A 201 -5.49 24.66 -18.87
CA GLY A 201 -6.08 24.60 -20.20
C GLY A 201 -7.47 25.26 -20.27
N TYR A 202 -8.31 25.03 -19.27
CA TYR A 202 -9.69 25.53 -19.21
C TYR A 202 -9.76 27.05 -18.96
N THR A 203 -8.85 27.58 -18.13
CA THR A 203 -8.78 29.01 -17.78
C THR A 203 -7.90 29.83 -18.72
N GLY A 204 -7.28 29.21 -19.73
CA GLY A 204 -6.27 29.86 -20.56
C GLY A 204 -5.01 30.28 -19.77
N GLY A 205 -4.73 29.60 -18.65
CA GLY A 205 -3.60 29.86 -17.76
C GLY A 205 -3.87 30.92 -16.68
N TYR A 206 -5.05 31.54 -16.64
CA TYR A 206 -5.37 32.56 -15.65
C TYR A 206 -5.54 31.95 -14.25
N GLY A 207 -4.73 32.42 -13.30
CA GLY A 207 -4.84 32.01 -11.89
C GLY A 207 -4.28 30.61 -11.58
N VAL A 208 -3.54 29.98 -12.51
CA VAL A 208 -2.95 28.64 -12.35
C VAL A 208 -1.42 28.75 -12.31
N ASP A 209 -0.90 29.21 -11.17
CA ASP A 209 0.53 29.40 -10.89
C ASP A 209 1.09 28.30 -9.97
N PHE A 210 2.37 28.39 -9.58
CA PHE A 210 2.98 27.41 -8.68
C PHE A 210 2.24 27.31 -7.33
N ARG A 211 1.65 28.41 -6.87
CA ARG A 211 0.85 28.42 -5.65
C ARG A 211 -0.44 27.61 -5.83
N ALA A 212 -1.14 27.78 -6.95
CA ALA A 212 -2.29 26.95 -7.31
C ALA A 212 -1.91 25.47 -7.40
N PHE A 213 -0.75 25.14 -7.94
CA PHE A 213 -0.24 23.76 -7.96
C PHE A 213 -0.12 23.17 -6.54
N LEU A 214 0.50 23.91 -5.60
CA LEU A 214 0.63 23.45 -4.22
C LEU A 214 -0.71 23.29 -3.51
N ILE A 215 -1.65 24.21 -3.74
CA ILE A 215 -3.00 24.13 -3.17
C ILE A 215 -3.73 22.90 -3.70
N ILE A 216 -3.71 22.68 -5.03
CA ILE A 216 -4.29 21.50 -5.65
C ILE A 216 -3.65 20.22 -5.09
N LEU A 217 -2.33 20.19 -4.93
CA LEU A 217 -1.62 19.03 -4.36
C LEU A 217 -2.13 18.69 -2.96
N ILE A 218 -2.24 19.71 -2.10
CA ILE A 218 -2.73 19.56 -0.73
C ILE A 218 -4.18 19.07 -0.73
N MET A 219 -5.06 19.72 -1.49
CA MET A 219 -6.49 19.35 -1.58
C MET A 219 -6.67 17.94 -2.11
N VAL A 220 -6.00 17.57 -3.21
CA VAL A 220 -6.07 16.23 -3.79
C VAL A 220 -5.59 15.17 -2.79
N TYR A 221 -4.47 15.42 -2.11
CA TYR A 221 -3.95 14.50 -1.10
C TYR A 221 -4.94 14.30 0.05
N PHE A 222 -5.48 15.39 0.61
CA PHE A 222 -6.47 15.31 1.68
C PHE A 222 -7.74 14.57 1.24
N ASN A 223 -8.22 14.82 0.03
CA ASN A 223 -9.40 14.17 -0.52
C ASN A 223 -9.24 12.65 -0.60
N ILE A 224 -8.15 12.16 -1.18
CA ILE A 224 -7.94 10.71 -1.27
C ILE A 224 -7.61 10.09 0.09
N TYR A 225 -6.85 10.79 0.94
CA TYR A 225 -6.46 10.31 2.26
C TYR A 225 -7.65 10.22 3.24
N ALA A 226 -8.66 11.06 3.07
CA ALA A 226 -9.87 11.01 3.88
C ALA A 226 -10.60 9.67 3.80
N TYR A 227 -10.61 9.02 2.63
CA TYR A 227 -11.17 7.67 2.47
C TYR A 227 -10.45 6.65 3.36
N GLN A 228 -9.12 6.69 3.36
CA GLN A 228 -8.28 5.85 4.20
C GLN A 228 -8.57 6.08 5.69
N VAL A 229 -8.59 7.34 6.13
CA VAL A 229 -8.80 7.67 7.55
C VAL A 229 -10.22 7.33 7.99
N ALA A 230 -11.24 7.66 7.19
CA ALA A 230 -12.63 7.40 7.52
C ALA A 230 -12.90 5.90 7.61
N GLY A 231 -12.45 5.12 6.63
CA GLY A 231 -12.63 3.67 6.65
C GLY A 231 -11.84 2.98 7.77
N PHE A 232 -10.62 3.45 8.08
CA PHE A 232 -9.91 3.00 9.28
C PHE A 232 -10.67 3.33 10.56
N PHE A 233 -11.11 4.58 10.72
CA PHE A 233 -11.87 5.03 11.89
C PHE A 233 -13.13 4.21 12.08
N ILE A 234 -13.90 3.99 11.02
CA ILE A 234 -15.12 3.17 11.09
C ILE A 234 -14.78 1.74 11.50
N ARG A 235 -13.84 1.09 10.82
CA ARG A 235 -13.49 -0.30 11.13
C ARG A 235 -12.94 -0.47 12.54
N ARG A 236 -12.00 0.39 12.93
CA ARG A 236 -11.27 0.30 14.19
C ARG A 236 -12.08 0.81 15.38
N VAL A 237 -12.63 2.01 15.26
CA VAL A 237 -13.26 2.74 16.38
C VAL A 237 -14.75 2.44 16.43
N VAL A 238 -15.45 2.60 15.31
CA VAL A 238 -16.92 2.47 15.29
C VAL A 238 -17.34 1.01 15.37
N LEU A 239 -16.73 0.12 14.60
CA LEU A 239 -17.07 -1.31 14.52
C LEU A 239 -16.21 -2.18 15.44
N GLN A 240 -15.28 -1.60 16.19
CA GLN A 240 -14.48 -2.24 17.22
C GLN A 240 -13.62 -3.43 16.76
N ASP A 241 -13.11 -3.41 15.51
CA ASP A 241 -12.08 -4.35 15.05
C ASP A 241 -10.72 -4.01 15.71
N LYS A 242 -10.52 -4.50 16.94
CA LYS A 242 -9.34 -4.20 17.79
C LYS A 242 -8.03 -4.81 17.28
N GLU A 243 -8.07 -5.64 16.25
CA GLU A 243 -6.88 -6.18 15.60
C GLU A 243 -6.47 -5.35 14.38
N TYR A 244 -7.35 -4.47 13.91
CA TYR A 244 -7.08 -3.63 12.76
C TYR A 244 -6.15 -2.47 13.10
N SER A 245 -4.88 -2.58 12.70
CA SER A 245 -3.88 -1.54 12.93
C SER A 245 -3.90 -0.47 11.84
N TYR A 246 -3.42 0.73 12.18
CA TYR A 246 -3.34 1.83 11.24
C TYR A 246 -2.34 1.54 10.10
N GLY A 247 -1.19 0.93 10.41
CA GLY A 247 -0.21 0.51 9.39
C GLY A 247 -0.78 -0.51 8.39
N ARG A 248 -1.58 -1.48 8.86
CA ARG A 248 -2.27 -2.45 7.99
C ARG A 248 -3.27 -1.78 7.06
N SER A 249 -3.89 -0.69 7.49
CA SER A 249 -4.86 0.02 6.68
C SER A 249 -4.24 0.57 5.39
N PHE A 250 -3.01 1.12 5.44
CA PHE A 250 -2.32 1.58 4.24
C PHE A 250 -2.11 0.47 3.21
N GLU A 251 -1.72 -0.73 3.62
CA GLU A 251 -1.60 -1.86 2.68
C GLU A 251 -2.96 -2.19 2.06
N GLU A 252 -4.00 -2.38 2.88
CA GLU A 252 -5.32 -2.79 2.39
C GLU A 252 -5.90 -1.78 1.40
N PHE A 253 -5.95 -0.50 1.77
CA PHE A 253 -6.49 0.49 0.85
C PHE A 253 -5.55 0.79 -0.31
N GLY A 254 -4.23 0.69 -0.12
CA GLY A 254 -3.27 0.80 -1.22
C GLY A 254 -3.57 -0.22 -2.31
N ARG A 255 -3.83 -1.48 -1.95
CA ARG A 255 -4.19 -2.52 -2.92
C ARG A 255 -5.58 -2.29 -3.51
N LEU A 256 -6.57 -1.91 -2.69
CA LEU A 256 -7.93 -1.65 -3.17
C LEU A 256 -8.02 -0.44 -4.11
N SER A 257 -7.12 0.53 -3.96
CA SER A 257 -7.03 1.71 -4.82
C SER A 257 -6.01 1.56 -5.94
N VAL A 258 -5.46 0.37 -6.20
CA VAL A 258 -4.36 0.17 -7.17
C VAL A 258 -4.71 0.69 -8.58
N TYR A 259 -5.96 0.52 -9.02
CA TYR A 259 -6.42 0.96 -10.35
C TYR A 259 -6.53 2.49 -10.48
N THR A 260 -6.54 3.23 -9.38
CA THR A 260 -6.64 4.70 -9.42
C THR A 260 -5.41 5.33 -10.05
N LEU A 261 -4.22 4.73 -9.89
CA LEU A 261 -2.98 5.24 -10.47
C LEU A 261 -2.99 5.23 -12.01
N PRO A 262 -3.22 4.08 -12.70
CA PRO A 262 -3.29 4.06 -14.15
C PRO A 262 -4.45 4.91 -14.71
N ILE A 263 -5.60 4.96 -14.01
CA ILE A 263 -6.72 5.82 -14.42
C ILE A 263 -6.35 7.30 -14.29
N SER A 264 -5.63 7.69 -13.22
CA SER A 264 -5.16 9.07 -13.04
C SER A 264 -4.13 9.47 -14.08
N LEU A 265 -3.23 8.55 -14.46
CA LEU A 265 -2.29 8.77 -15.56
C LEU A 265 -3.03 8.99 -16.88
N PHE A 266 -4.08 8.20 -17.13
CA PHE A 266 -4.90 8.38 -18.31
C PHE A 266 -5.69 9.70 -18.27
N ALA A 267 -6.25 10.06 -17.11
CA ALA A 267 -6.92 11.34 -16.91
C ALA A 267 -5.97 12.53 -17.16
N PHE A 268 -4.71 12.43 -16.73
CA PHE A 268 -3.70 13.45 -17.02
C PHE A 268 -3.51 13.64 -18.54
N LEU A 269 -3.33 12.55 -19.30
CA LEU A 269 -3.19 12.62 -20.75
C LEU A 269 -4.44 13.20 -21.43
N VAL A 270 -5.63 12.80 -20.99
CA VAL A 270 -6.92 13.31 -21.48
C VAL A 270 -7.07 14.81 -21.21
N GLY A 271 -6.63 15.25 -20.03
CA GLY A 271 -6.61 16.67 -19.65
C GLY A 271 -5.69 17.50 -20.55
N LEU A 272 -4.52 16.98 -20.92
CA LEU A 272 -3.58 17.65 -21.83
C LEU A 272 -4.15 17.86 -23.23
N VAL A 273 -4.91 16.89 -23.76
CA VAL A 273 -5.59 17.01 -25.06
C VAL A 273 -6.92 17.77 -24.98
N LYS A 274 -7.24 18.36 -23.82
CA LYS A 274 -8.42 19.19 -23.58
C LYS A 274 -9.77 18.47 -23.73
N ALA A 275 -9.80 17.15 -23.57
CA ALA A 275 -11.03 16.37 -23.55
C ALA A 275 -11.70 16.44 -22.16
N TYR A 276 -12.20 17.63 -21.79
CA TYR A 276 -12.60 17.95 -20.41
C TYR A 276 -13.75 17.12 -19.85
N GLU A 277 -14.76 16.79 -20.66
CA GLU A 277 -15.87 15.94 -20.20
C GLU A 277 -15.38 14.54 -19.85
N PHE A 278 -14.51 13.98 -20.69
CA PHE A 278 -13.93 12.66 -20.45
C PHE A 278 -12.95 12.67 -19.28
N TYR A 279 -12.17 13.75 -19.11
CA TYR A 279 -11.38 13.97 -17.89
C TYR A 279 -12.27 13.98 -16.64
N GLY A 280 -13.40 14.70 -16.66
CA GLY A 280 -14.34 14.75 -15.54
C GLY A 280 -14.89 13.36 -15.18
N PHE A 281 -15.24 12.56 -16.20
CA PHE A 281 -15.63 11.16 -16.00
C PHE A 281 -14.52 10.31 -15.36
N LEU A 282 -13.29 10.38 -15.86
CA LEU A 282 -12.16 9.61 -15.32
C LEU A 282 -11.84 10.03 -13.88
N ASN A 283 -11.94 11.32 -13.57
CA ASN A 283 -11.74 11.82 -12.21
C ASN A 283 -12.85 11.29 -11.27
N ALA A 284 -14.11 11.33 -11.70
CA ALA A 284 -15.22 10.75 -10.94
C ALA A 284 -15.03 9.23 -10.71
N LEU A 285 -14.51 8.52 -11.72
CA LEU A 285 -14.18 7.09 -11.60
C LEU A 285 -13.11 6.83 -10.53
N VAL A 286 -12.09 7.67 -10.41
CA VAL A 286 -11.07 7.55 -9.35
C VAL A 286 -11.71 7.65 -7.96
N PHE A 287 -12.54 8.68 -7.72
CA PHE A 287 -13.24 8.85 -6.44
C PHE A 287 -14.25 7.73 -6.16
N PHE A 288 -14.92 7.23 -7.21
CA PHE A 288 -15.78 6.06 -7.10
C PHE A 288 -15.00 4.84 -6.62
N LEU A 289 -13.81 4.57 -7.17
CA LEU A 289 -12.98 3.43 -6.76
C LEU A 289 -12.46 3.57 -5.32
N PHE A 290 -12.07 4.77 -4.87
CA PHE A 290 -11.74 5.02 -3.47
C PHE A 290 -12.94 4.77 -2.54
N THR A 291 -14.14 5.17 -2.98
CA THR A 291 -15.39 4.92 -2.26
C THR A 291 -15.65 3.42 -2.15
N VAL A 292 -15.56 2.67 -3.26
CA VAL A 292 -15.74 1.21 -3.28
C VAL A 292 -14.73 0.51 -2.37
N GLY A 293 -13.45 0.90 -2.39
CA GLY A 293 -12.43 0.36 -1.50
C GLY A 293 -12.77 0.59 -0.02
N THR A 294 -13.24 1.80 0.31
CA THR A 294 -13.65 2.14 1.68
C THR A 294 -14.86 1.32 2.13
N LEU A 295 -15.88 1.21 1.27
CA LEU A 295 -17.07 0.39 1.53
C LEU A 295 -16.71 -1.08 1.73
N TYR A 296 -15.76 -1.60 0.96
CA TYR A 296 -15.28 -2.96 1.11
C TYR A 296 -14.61 -3.19 2.48
N VAL A 297 -13.80 -2.25 2.96
CA VAL A 297 -13.19 -2.31 4.29
C VAL A 297 -14.24 -2.26 5.40
N VAL A 298 -15.24 -1.40 5.27
CA VAL A 298 -16.37 -1.33 6.20
C VAL A 298 -17.15 -2.64 6.20
N TYR A 299 -17.44 -3.19 5.02
CA TYR A 299 -18.13 -4.46 4.88
C TYR A 299 -17.37 -5.62 5.57
N GLN A 300 -16.06 -5.69 5.41
CA GLN A 300 -15.25 -6.69 6.13
C GLN A 300 -15.36 -6.52 7.65
N ALA A 301 -15.35 -5.29 8.14
CA ALA A 301 -15.45 -4.98 9.56
C ALA A 301 -16.81 -5.40 10.16
N LEU A 302 -17.90 -5.28 9.40
CA LEU A 302 -19.24 -5.74 9.84
C LEU A 302 -19.29 -7.24 10.16
N ASN A 303 -18.40 -8.04 9.56
CA ASN A 303 -18.30 -9.48 9.84
C ASN A 303 -17.37 -9.81 11.01
N LYS A 304 -16.63 -8.82 11.52
CA LYS A 304 -15.69 -8.97 12.65
C LYS A 304 -16.12 -8.21 13.91
N THR A 305 -17.15 -7.37 13.79
CA THR A 305 -17.61 -6.52 14.88
C THR A 305 -18.16 -7.34 16.05
N LYS A 306 -18.04 -6.79 17.27
CA LYS A 306 -18.58 -7.38 18.50
C LYS A 306 -20.00 -6.94 18.82
N PHE A 307 -20.55 -5.98 18.06
CA PHE A 307 -21.92 -5.52 18.27
C PHE A 307 -22.92 -6.61 17.91
N LYS A 308 -23.94 -6.77 18.76
CA LYS A 308 -25.09 -7.66 18.52
C LYS A 308 -26.20 -7.01 17.69
N ALA A 309 -25.95 -5.82 17.15
CA ALA A 309 -26.91 -5.09 16.31
C ALA A 309 -26.98 -5.71 14.90
N ASP A 310 -28.09 -5.45 14.20
CA ASP A 310 -28.25 -5.89 12.83
C ASP A 310 -27.19 -5.27 11.90
N LYS A 311 -26.65 -6.08 10.98
CA LYS A 311 -25.56 -5.66 10.09
C LYS A 311 -25.97 -4.52 9.16
N PHE A 312 -27.24 -4.47 8.74
CA PHE A 312 -27.75 -3.37 7.92
C PHE A 312 -27.74 -2.07 8.70
N LEU A 313 -28.17 -2.07 9.96
CA LEU A 313 -28.15 -0.85 10.80
C LEU A 313 -26.72 -0.36 11.06
N LEU A 314 -25.79 -1.28 11.32
CA LEU A 314 -24.37 -0.94 11.48
C LEU A 314 -23.76 -0.40 10.18
N LEU A 315 -24.17 -0.93 9.02
CA LEU A 315 -23.78 -0.40 7.72
C LEU A 315 -24.32 1.02 7.54
N VAL A 316 -25.62 1.25 7.77
CA VAL A 316 -26.24 2.59 7.66
C VAL A 316 -25.52 3.60 8.56
N ALA A 317 -25.23 3.24 9.81
CA ALA A 317 -24.47 4.11 10.73
C ALA A 317 -23.05 4.39 10.21
N SER A 318 -22.38 3.39 9.65
CA SER A 318 -21.05 3.54 9.04
C SER A 318 -21.09 4.49 7.83
N ILE A 319 -22.10 4.37 6.97
CA ILE A 319 -22.30 5.27 5.81
C ILE A 319 -22.55 6.70 6.29
N ALA A 320 -23.38 6.90 7.32
CA ALA A 320 -23.61 8.23 7.88
C ALA A 320 -22.30 8.90 8.33
N ILE A 321 -21.39 8.13 8.94
CA ILE A 321 -20.07 8.63 9.34
C ILE A 321 -19.20 8.94 8.12
N LEU A 322 -19.22 8.11 7.06
CA LEU A 322 -18.52 8.42 5.81
C LEU A 322 -18.99 9.75 5.21
N ILE A 323 -20.30 10.02 5.23
CA ILE A 323 -20.88 11.27 4.74
C ILE A 323 -20.39 12.47 5.58
N VAL A 324 -20.29 12.31 6.91
CA VAL A 324 -19.74 13.36 7.78
C VAL A 324 -18.26 13.65 7.43
N PHE A 325 -17.45 12.62 7.22
CA PHE A 325 -16.06 12.79 6.77
C PHE A 325 -15.99 13.49 5.40
N ALA A 326 -16.82 13.09 4.44
CA ALA A 326 -16.87 13.74 3.13
C ALA A 326 -17.27 15.22 3.24
N GLY A 327 -18.27 15.54 4.06
CA GLY A 327 -18.69 16.92 4.34
C GLY A 327 -17.58 17.75 4.99
N LEU A 328 -16.83 17.16 5.92
CA LEU A 328 -15.67 17.80 6.56
C LEU A 328 -14.57 18.11 5.54
N VAL A 329 -14.26 17.17 4.63
CA VAL A 329 -13.26 17.38 3.58
C VAL A 329 -13.67 18.52 2.66
N VAL A 330 -14.92 18.53 2.18
CA VAL A 330 -15.44 19.62 1.34
C VAL A 330 -15.38 20.97 2.06
N TYR A 331 -15.69 20.99 3.36
CA TYR A 331 -15.56 22.18 4.19
C TYR A 331 -14.10 22.66 4.30
N LEU A 332 -13.16 21.75 4.57
CA LEU A 332 -11.73 22.07 4.68
C LEU A 332 -11.15 22.57 3.35
N ASP A 333 -11.50 21.93 2.24
CA ASP A 333 -11.12 22.35 0.89
C ASP A 333 -11.57 23.78 0.60
N ARG A 334 -12.83 24.08 0.93
CA ARG A 334 -13.36 25.43 0.80
C ARG A 334 -12.60 26.43 1.66
N GLN A 335 -12.27 26.07 2.90
CA GLN A 335 -11.48 26.93 3.80
C GLN A 335 -10.06 27.17 3.28
N ILE A 336 -9.38 26.13 2.77
CA ILE A 336 -8.05 26.24 2.16
C ILE A 336 -8.10 27.20 0.97
N LEU A 337 -9.11 27.06 0.11
CA LEU A 337 -9.27 27.91 -1.06
C LEU A 337 -9.59 29.35 -0.67
N GLU A 338 -10.49 29.58 0.28
CA GLU A 338 -10.83 30.89 0.81
C GLU A 338 -9.60 31.61 1.42
N GLN A 339 -8.80 30.91 2.22
CA GLN A 339 -7.56 31.44 2.80
C GLN A 339 -6.49 31.72 1.73
N ALA A 340 -6.42 30.86 0.71
CA ALA A 340 -5.54 31.10 -0.43
C ALA A 340 -5.96 32.35 -1.22
N ILE A 341 -7.26 32.55 -1.46
CA ILE A 341 -7.74 33.72 -2.21
C ILE A 341 -7.60 35.01 -1.40
N MET A 342 -7.89 34.98 -0.09
CA MET A 342 -7.84 36.17 0.78
C MET A 342 -6.43 36.61 1.23
N GLY A 343 -5.37 35.93 0.76
CA GLY A 343 -3.99 36.41 0.95
C GLY A 343 -3.38 36.18 2.34
N SER A 344 -3.94 35.30 3.17
CA SER A 344 -3.36 34.97 4.49
C SER A 344 -2.17 34.01 4.44
N ILE A 345 -1.80 33.52 3.24
CA ILE A 345 -0.49 32.92 2.98
C ILE A 345 0.28 33.94 2.15
N PRO A 346 1.29 34.64 2.72
CA PRO A 346 2.01 35.68 2.01
C PRO A 346 2.58 35.13 0.70
N SER A 347 2.27 35.84 -0.39
CA SER A 347 2.79 35.59 -1.73
C SER A 347 4.31 35.56 -1.68
N THR A 348 4.90 34.37 -1.85
CA THR A 348 6.31 34.07 -2.18
C THR A 348 7.42 34.79 -1.38
N PRO A 349 8.49 34.09 -0.94
CA PRO A 349 9.72 34.78 -0.59
C PRO A 349 10.19 35.62 -1.78
N ASN A 350 10.36 36.92 -1.58
CA ASN A 350 10.90 37.81 -2.59
C ASN A 350 12.40 37.51 -2.76
N PHE A 351 12.75 36.63 -3.70
CA PHE A 351 14.14 36.33 -4.05
C PHE A 351 14.83 37.48 -4.81
N GLY A 352 14.13 38.58 -5.08
CA GLY A 352 14.70 39.78 -5.72
C GLY A 352 15.69 40.57 -4.86
N ASN A 353 15.83 40.24 -3.57
CA ASN A 353 16.72 40.98 -2.65
C ASN A 353 18.05 40.26 -2.34
N PHE A 354 18.40 39.19 -3.06
CA PHE A 354 19.72 38.54 -2.92
C PHE A 354 20.85 39.28 -3.67
N GLY A 355 20.56 40.43 -4.30
CA GLY A 355 21.53 41.21 -5.08
C GLY A 355 22.10 42.46 -4.41
N ASN A 356 21.72 42.77 -3.17
CA ASN A 356 22.21 43.98 -2.48
C ASN A 356 22.85 43.64 -1.13
N LEU A 357 23.89 42.80 -1.16
CA LEU A 357 24.91 42.78 -0.12
C LEU A 357 26.12 43.49 -0.70
N GLY A 358 26.29 44.74 -0.26
CA GLY A 358 27.35 45.63 -0.71
C GLY A 358 28.74 45.02 -0.53
N TYR A 359 29.54 45.22 -1.57
CA TYR A 359 30.98 45.40 -1.50
C TYR A 359 31.32 46.67 -2.28
#